data_AF-A0A085BNX3-F1
#
_entry.id   AF-A0A085BNX3-F1
#
_cell.length_a   1.000
_cell.length_b   1.000
_cell.length_c   1.000
_cell.angle_alpha   90.00
_cell.angle_beta   90.00
_cell.angle_gamma   90.00
#
_symmetry.space_group_name_H-M   'P 1'
#
loop_
_entity.id
_entity.type
_entity.pdbx_description
1 polymer ?
#
loop_
_entity_poly.entity_id
_entity_poly.type
_entity_poly.pdbx_seq_one_letter_code
_entity_poly.pdbx_strand_id
1 'polypeptide(L)'
;MNFKFSLKNLLIAIAIFLVEILIATKLKDWFFVRAYLGDVFVVMLMYYFIKAFFDFEPVKLIIGIFIFSCLIEFLQYFHFAEVLGFKDNRLMMIVLGNSFSWLDILCYFAGCVVLFLIEGKAYRPKVS
;
A
#
# COMPACT_ATOMS: atom_id res chain seq x y z
N MET A 1 11.85 -5.14 -19.92
CA MET A 1 11.11 -4.21 -19.04
C MET A 1 11.15 -2.85 -19.74
N ASN A 2 10.03 -2.38 -20.29
CA ASN A 2 9.99 -1.10 -20.99
C ASN A 2 9.64 0.01 -20.00
N PHE A 3 10.57 0.94 -19.79
CA PHE A 3 10.31 2.14 -19.00
C PHE A 3 9.34 3.04 -19.78
N LYS A 4 8.19 3.33 -19.17
CA LYS A 4 7.16 4.19 -19.76
C LYS A 4 6.77 5.19 -18.70
N PHE A 5 7.35 6.38 -18.78
CA PHE A 5 7.03 7.45 -17.85
C PHE A 5 5.66 8.06 -18.18
N SER A 6 4.69 7.86 -17.28
CA SER A 6 3.34 8.43 -17.40
C SER A 6 3.15 9.52 -16.35
N LEU A 7 3.25 10.76 -16.80
CA LEU A 7 3.08 11.96 -15.96
C LEU A 7 1.69 12.00 -15.31
N LYS A 8 0.66 11.46 -15.99
CA LYS A 8 -0.71 11.32 -15.46
C LYS A 8 -0.75 10.40 -14.24
N ASN A 9 -0.14 9.22 -14.31
CA ASN A 9 -0.13 8.26 -13.21
C ASN A 9 0.70 8.80 -12.03
N LEU A 10 1.79 9.52 -12.32
CA LEU A 10 2.60 10.16 -11.28
C LEU A 10 1.81 11.25 -10.55
N LEU A 11 1.07 12.10 -11.26
CA LEU A 11 0.22 13.12 -10.65
C LEU A 11 -0.87 12.50 -9.76
N ILE A 12 -1.46 11.37 -10.18
CA ILE A 12 -2.40 10.62 -9.35
C ILE A 12 -1.73 10.11 -8.08
N ALA A 13 -0.55 9.51 -8.18
CA ALA A 13 0.20 9.03 -7.02
C ALA A 13 0.54 10.18 -6.04
N ILE A 14 0.99 11.34 -6.56
CA ILE A 14 1.26 12.52 -5.74
C ILE A 14 -0.02 13.04 -5.08
N ALA A 15 -1.14 13.07 -5.80
CA ALA A 15 -2.43 13.48 -5.23
C ALA A 15 -2.86 12.56 -4.07
N ILE A 16 -2.73 11.23 -4.25
CA ILE A 16 -3.02 10.25 -3.19
C ILE A 16 -2.08 10.48 -1.99
N PHE A 17 -0.79 10.68 -2.23
CA PHE A 17 0.18 10.96 -1.17
C PHE A 17 -0.17 12.20 -0.35
N LEU A 18 -0.60 13.28 -1.02
CA LEU A 18 -1.05 14.50 -0.35
C LEU A 18 -2.32 14.25 0.46
N VAL A 19 -3.24 13.42 -0.04
CA VAL A 19 -4.43 13.00 0.72
C VAL A 19 -4.03 12.20 1.97
N GLU A 20 -3.06 11.29 1.88
CA GLU A 20 -2.54 10.57 3.05
C GLU A 20 -1.92 11.51 4.08
N ILE A 21 -1.11 12.48 3.64
CA ILE A 21 -0.54 13.51 4.54
C ILE A 21 -1.67 14.32 5.19
N LEU A 22 -2.70 14.71 4.44
CA LEU A 22 -3.85 15.42 4.97
C LEU A 22 -4.60 14.58 6.00
N ILE A 23 -4.82 13.28 5.74
CA ILE A 23 -5.43 12.36 6.71
C ILE A 23 -4.56 12.27 7.97
N ALA A 24 -3.25 12.07 7.81
CA ALA A 24 -2.32 11.94 8.94
C ALA A 24 -2.22 13.22 9.79
N THR A 25 -2.35 14.39 9.17
CA THR A 25 -2.21 15.70 9.84
C THR A 25 -3.53 16.25 10.38
N LYS A 26 -4.62 16.17 9.61
CA LYS A 26 -5.94 16.74 9.95
C LYS A 26 -6.82 15.76 10.72
N LEU A 27 -6.73 14.47 10.43
CA LEU A 27 -7.52 13.42 11.09
C LEU A 27 -6.66 12.67 12.12
N LYS A 28 -5.70 13.37 12.73
CA LYS A 28 -4.79 12.82 13.74
C LYS A 28 -5.55 12.17 14.91
N ASP A 29 -6.70 12.74 15.27
CA ASP A 29 -7.54 12.26 16.37
C ASP A 29 -8.34 10.99 16.00
N TRP A 30 -8.48 10.70 14.71
CA TRP A 30 -9.22 9.53 14.20
C TRP A 30 -8.24 8.44 13.77
N PHE A 31 -7.62 7.78 14.76
CA PHE A 31 -6.64 6.72 14.55
C PHE A 31 -7.13 5.63 13.60
N PHE A 32 -8.40 5.21 13.74
CA PHE A 32 -9.03 4.20 12.88
C PHE A 32 -9.00 4.60 11.40
N VAL A 33 -9.42 5.83 11.08
CA VAL A 33 -9.41 6.33 9.70
C VAL A 33 -7.99 6.42 9.16
N ARG A 34 -7.04 6.87 9.98
CA ARG A 34 -5.65 6.97 9.56
C ARG A 34 -5.02 5.60 9.29
N ALA A 35 -5.28 4.61 10.14
CA ALA A 35 -4.74 3.26 9.99
C ALA A 35 -5.37 2.56 8.78
N TYR A 36 -6.68 2.32 8.82
CA TYR A 36 -7.35 1.47 7.83
C TYR A 36 -7.55 2.15 6.47
N LEU A 37 -7.99 3.41 6.47
CA LEU A 37 -8.21 4.15 5.23
C LEU A 37 -6.86 4.55 4.61
N GLY A 38 -5.85 4.81 5.44
CA GLY A 38 -4.46 4.95 5.01
C GLY A 38 -3.96 3.71 4.28
N ASP A 39 -4.11 2.52 4.85
CA ASP A 39 -3.67 1.25 4.22
C ASP A 39 -4.26 1.02 2.83
N VAL A 40 -5.54 1.36 2.63
CA VAL A 40 -6.19 1.30 1.31
C VAL A 40 -5.53 2.27 0.33
N PHE A 41 -5.24 3.51 0.76
CA PHE A 41 -4.59 4.51 -0.07
C PHE A 41 -3.13 4.17 -0.38
N VAL A 42 -2.37 3.59 0.56
CA VAL A 42 -1.00 3.13 0.34
C VAL A 42 -0.95 2.14 -0.83
N VAL A 43 -1.87 1.16 -0.87
CA VAL A 43 -1.95 0.18 -1.97
C VAL A 43 -2.21 0.86 -3.31
N MET A 44 -3.10 1.85 -3.35
CA MET A 44 -3.37 2.63 -4.57
C MET A 44 -2.17 3.49 -4.98
N LEU A 45 -1.51 4.13 -4.02
CA LEU A 45 -0.32 4.93 -4.24
C LEU A 45 0.79 4.07 -4.84
N MET A 46 1.10 2.92 -4.24
CA MET A 46 2.11 1.99 -4.75
C MET A 46 1.78 1.56 -6.18
N TYR A 47 0.51 1.24 -6.45
CA TYR A 47 0.07 0.85 -7.78
C TYR A 47 0.31 1.96 -8.82
N TYR A 48 -0.21 3.16 -8.59
CA TYR A 48 -0.06 4.26 -9.54
C TYR A 48 1.38 4.75 -9.66
N PHE A 49 2.14 4.71 -8.58
CA PHE A 49 3.56 5.05 -8.57
C PHE A 49 4.36 4.08 -9.44
N ILE A 50 4.23 2.77 -9.23
CA ILE A 50 4.95 1.78 -10.05
C ILE A 50 4.50 1.87 -11.52
N LYS A 51 3.19 2.01 -11.76
CA LYS A 51 2.62 2.19 -13.11
C LYS A 51 3.02 3.52 -13.78
N ALA A 52 3.52 4.48 -13.02
CA ALA A 52 4.05 5.74 -13.57
C ALA A 52 5.44 5.56 -14.18
N PHE A 53 6.24 4.59 -13.73
CA PHE A 53 7.60 4.33 -14.23
C PHE A 53 7.67 3.08 -15.12
N PHE A 54 6.83 2.08 -14.84
CA PHE A 54 6.87 0.77 -15.47
C PHE A 54 5.54 0.39 -16.12
N ASP A 55 5.57 -0.12 -17.35
CA ASP A 55 4.40 -0.67 -18.04
C ASP A 55 4.20 -2.15 -17.65
N PHE A 56 3.84 -2.38 -16.39
CA PHE A 56 3.48 -3.71 -15.89
C PHE A 56 2.01 -4.02 -16.12
N GLU A 57 1.71 -5.32 -16.22
CA GLU A 57 0.34 -5.78 -16.29
C GLU A 57 -0.42 -5.45 -14.99
N PRO A 58 -1.54 -4.70 -15.05
CA PRO A 58 -2.32 -4.27 -13.89
C PRO A 58 -2.58 -5.37 -12.87
N VAL A 59 -3.03 -6.54 -13.31
CA VAL A 59 -3.39 -7.66 -12.43
C VAL A 59 -2.15 -8.20 -11.70
N LYS A 60 -1.04 -8.39 -12.41
CA LYS A 60 0.21 -8.86 -11.80
C LYS A 60 0.74 -7.86 -10.78
N LEU A 61 0.62 -6.56 -11.07
CA LEU A 61 1.06 -5.51 -10.15
C LEU A 61 0.21 -5.48 -8.87
N ILE A 62 -1.13 -5.58 -9.00
CA ILE A 62 -2.04 -5.63 -7.85
C ILE A 62 -1.74 -6.84 -6.96
N ILE A 63 -1.57 -8.03 -7.55
CA ILE A 63 -1.22 -9.26 -6.82
C ILE A 63 0.14 -9.11 -6.14
N GLY A 64 1.13 -8.53 -6.84
CA GLY A 64 2.45 -8.27 -6.28
C GLY A 64 2.42 -7.36 -5.06
N ILE A 65 1.65 -6.27 -5.13
CA ILE A 65 1.46 -5.35 -4.00
C ILE A 65 0.77 -6.06 -2.83
N PHE A 66 -0.28 -6.84 -3.08
CA PHE A 66 -0.98 -7.60 -2.04
C PHE A 66 -0.06 -8.59 -1.31
N ILE A 67 0.73 -9.36 -2.06
CA ILE A 67 1.69 -10.31 -1.50
C ILE A 67 2.76 -9.56 -0.70
N PHE A 68 3.26 -8.43 -1.23
CA PHE A 68 4.24 -7.61 -0.54
C PHE A 68 3.70 -7.08 0.78
N SER A 69 2.49 -6.51 0.80
CA SER A 69 1.85 -6.04 2.03
C SER A 69 1.61 -7.16 3.03
N CYS A 70 1.12 -8.33 2.58
CA CYS A 70 1.01 -9.52 3.44
C CYS A 70 2.36 -9.92 4.03
N LEU A 71 3.44 -9.91 3.24
CA LEU A 71 4.77 -10.28 3.70
C LEU A 71 5.30 -9.30 4.75
N ILE A 72 5.09 -8.00 4.57
CA ILE A 72 5.41 -6.98 5.59
C ILE A 72 4.64 -7.27 6.88
N GLU A 73 3.35 -7.59 6.81
CA GLU A 73 2.57 -7.95 8.00
C GLU A 73 3.01 -9.26 8.66
N PHE A 74 3.38 -10.27 7.89
CA PHE A 74 4.00 -11.48 8.44
C PHE A 74 5.33 -11.18 9.13
N LEU A 75 6.13 -10.25 8.59
CA LEU A 75 7.39 -9.82 9.19
C LEU A 75 7.16 -9.11 10.54
N GLN A 76 6.07 -8.35 10.66
CA GLN A 76 5.62 -7.77 11.93
C GLN A 76 5.11 -8.84 12.89
N TYR A 77 4.36 -9.83 12.40
CA TYR A 77 3.84 -10.96 13.20
C TYR A 77 4.93 -11.80 13.84
N PHE A 78 6.03 -12.04 13.13
CA PHE A 78 7.19 -12.75 13.68
C PHE A 78 7.94 -11.97 14.78
N HIS A 79 7.42 -10.82 15.20
CA HIS A 79 8.01 -9.93 16.19
C HIS A 79 9.51 -9.78 15.94
N PHE A 80 9.89 -9.37 14.72
CA PHE A 80 11.29 -9.16 14.36
C PHE A 80 12.01 -8.22 15.36
N ALA A 81 11.24 -7.31 15.99
CA ALA A 81 11.69 -6.46 17.09
C ALA A 81 11.99 -7.22 18.41
N GLU A 82 11.27 -8.30 18.74
CA GLU A 82 11.55 -9.15 19.92
C GLU A 82 12.72 -10.10 19.68
N VAL A 83 12.85 -10.68 18.48
CA VAL A 83 13.94 -11.61 18.12
C VAL A 83 15.32 -10.93 18.19
N LEU A 84 15.37 -9.62 17.94
CA LEU A 84 16.60 -8.82 18.00
C LEU A 84 16.91 -8.24 19.41
N GLY A 85 16.09 -8.50 20.43
CA GLY A 85 16.38 -8.10 21.81
C GLY A 85 16.27 -6.60 22.13
N PHE A 86 15.71 -5.78 21.22
CA PHE A 86 15.60 -4.32 21.36
C PHE A 86 14.39 -3.87 22.19
N LYS A 87 14.11 -4.54 23.32
CA LYS A 87 13.01 -4.13 24.23
C LYS A 87 13.13 -2.68 24.72
N ASP A 88 14.34 -2.13 24.80
CA ASP A 88 14.56 -0.77 25.32
C ASP A 88 14.39 0.35 24.29
N ASN A 89 14.45 0.06 22.98
CA ASN A 89 14.34 1.10 21.95
C ASN A 89 12.90 1.26 21.46
N ARG A 90 12.13 2.06 22.20
CA ARG A 90 10.77 2.51 21.84
C ARG A 90 10.66 3.04 20.41
N LEU A 91 11.72 3.69 19.89
CA LEU A 91 11.79 4.17 18.51
C LEU A 91 11.79 3.02 17.48
N MET A 92 12.48 1.90 17.75
CA MET A 92 12.47 0.74 16.85
C MET A 92 11.15 -0.01 16.89
N MET A 93 10.48 -0.10 18.05
CA MET A 93 9.11 -0.64 18.11
C MET A 93 8.09 0.22 17.36
N ILE A 94 8.26 1.55 17.36
CA ILE A 94 7.38 2.47 16.61
C ILE A 94 7.67 2.40 15.10
N VAL A 95 8.93 2.29 14.70
CA VAL A 95 9.33 2.22 13.28
C VAL A 95 9.04 0.84 12.67
N LEU A 96 9.19 -0.25 13.43
CA LEU A 96 8.90 -1.62 12.96
C LEU A 96 7.41 -1.98 13.01
N GLY A 97 6.59 -1.21 13.74
CA GLY A 97 5.18 -1.54 13.96
C GLY A 97 5.02 -2.63 15.02
N ASN A 98 4.02 -2.50 15.89
CA ASN A 98 3.86 -3.34 17.08
C ASN A 98 2.74 -4.38 16.98
N SER A 99 2.04 -4.54 15.87
CA SER A 99 0.92 -5.50 15.88
C SER A 99 0.42 -5.78 14.49
N PHE A 100 0.77 -6.98 14.02
CA PHE A 100 0.01 -7.70 13.02
C PHE A 100 -1.50 -7.50 13.24
N SER A 101 -2.18 -7.02 12.21
CA SER A 101 -3.61 -6.73 12.24
C SER A 101 -4.29 -7.40 11.05
N TRP A 102 -5.21 -8.32 11.35
CA TRP A 102 -6.07 -8.93 10.33
C TRP A 102 -6.90 -7.89 9.57
N LEU A 103 -7.20 -6.76 10.20
CA LEU A 103 -7.92 -5.67 9.58
C LEU A 103 -7.07 -4.97 8.50
N ASP A 104 -5.75 -4.92 8.66
CA ASP A 104 -4.85 -4.28 7.69
C ASP A 104 -4.77 -5.14 6.43
N ILE A 105 -4.69 -6.48 6.59
CA ILE A 105 -4.83 -7.44 5.48
C ILE A 105 -6.17 -7.26 4.74
N LEU A 106 -7.27 -7.09 5.48
CA LEU A 106 -8.58 -6.81 4.87
C LEU A 106 -8.58 -5.48 4.11
N CYS A 107 -7.93 -4.44 4.64
CA CYS A 107 -7.80 -3.14 3.98
C CYS A 107 -6.95 -3.24 2.71
N TYR A 108 -5.83 -3.96 2.74
CA TYR A 108 -5.02 -4.23 1.56
C TYR A 108 -5.81 -5.01 0.51
N PHE A 109 -6.55 -6.03 0.93
CA PHE A 109 -7.42 -6.78 0.04
C PHE A 109 -8.49 -5.87 -0.59
N ALA A 110 -9.15 -5.02 0.21
CA ALA A 110 -10.14 -4.06 -0.29
C ALA A 110 -9.52 -3.08 -1.30
N GLY A 111 -8.33 -2.53 -1.02
CA GLY A 111 -7.60 -1.66 -1.94
C GLY A 111 -7.28 -2.37 -3.27
N CYS A 112 -6.85 -3.63 -3.20
CA CYS A 112 -6.61 -4.46 -4.38
C CYS A 112 -7.89 -4.73 -5.18
N VAL A 113 -9.02 -5.02 -4.51
CA VAL A 113 -10.32 -5.22 -5.18
C VAL A 113 -10.78 -3.93 -5.87
N VAL A 114 -10.65 -2.78 -5.21
CA VAL A 114 -11.00 -1.49 -5.81
C VAL A 114 -10.14 -1.21 -7.04
N LEU A 115 -8.82 -1.41 -6.95
CA LEU A 115 -7.92 -1.29 -8.10
C LEU A 115 -8.31 -2.27 -9.21
N PHE A 116 -8.64 -3.51 -8.88
CA PHE A 116 -9.06 -4.51 -9.85
C PHE A 116 -10.36 -4.13 -10.55
N LEU A 117 -11.31 -3.48 -9.87
CA LEU A 117 -12.54 -2.98 -10.48
C LEU A 117 -12.30 -1.76 -11.38
N ILE A 118 -11.44 -0.83 -10.94
CA ILE A 118 -11.06 0.36 -11.72
C ILE A 118 -10.32 -0.05 -12.99
N GLU A 119 -9.30 -0.89 -12.82
CA GLU A 119 -8.51 -1.41 -13.92
C GLU A 119 -9.31 -2.38 -14.76
N GLY A 120 -10.15 -3.25 -14.19
CA GLY A 120 -11.02 -4.15 -14.94
C GLY A 120 -11.97 -3.42 -15.90
N LYS A 121 -12.43 -2.21 -15.53
CA LYS A 121 -13.17 -1.34 -16.46
C LYS A 121 -12.29 -0.68 -17.53
N ALA A 122 -11.02 -0.40 -17.22
CA ALA A 122 -10.04 0.18 -18.15
C ALA A 122 -9.29 -0.87 -18.99
N TYR A 123 -9.31 -2.14 -18.57
CA TYR A 123 -8.55 -3.24 -19.13
C TYR A 123 -9.33 -3.77 -20.34
N ARG A 124 -9.03 -3.20 -21.50
CA ARG A 124 -9.22 -3.91 -22.76
C ARG A 124 -8.17 -5.02 -22.77
N PRO A 125 -8.53 -6.32 -22.69
CA PRO A 125 -7.56 -7.36 -22.92
C PRO A 125 -6.92 -7.09 -24.28
N LYS A 126 -5.59 -7.05 -24.33
CA LYS A 126 -4.89 -7.24 -25.59
C LYS A 126 -5.18 -8.68 -26.00
N VAL A 127 -6.26 -8.84 -26.76
CA VAL A 127 -6.56 -10.10 -27.46
C VAL A 127 -5.38 -10.31 -28.40
N SER A 128 -4.56 -11.30 -28.09
CA SER A 128 -3.52 -11.82 -28.98
C SER A 128 -4.15 -12.58 -30.13
#